data_AF-A0A0T9CQV1-F1
#
_entry.id   AF-A0A0T9CQV1-F1
#
_cell.length_a   1.000
_cell.length_b   1.000
_cell.length_c   1.000
_cell.angle_alpha   90.00
_cell.angle_beta   90.00
_cell.angle_gamma   90.00
#
_symmetry.space_group_name_H-M   'P 1'
#
loop_
_entity.id
_entity.type
_entity.pdbx_description
1 polymer ?
#
loop_
_entity_poly.entity_id
_entity_poly.type
_entity_poly.pdbx_seq_one_letter_code
_entity_poly.pdbx_strand_id
1 'polypeptide(L)'
;MDNPTDDVRAAAVEEFRFHVGLARAAGNTMLDLFLLILVELFRRHLSSTEQALPTWSDVVAVGHAHVRILEAIGSGDDSLARCRTRRHLDAAASWWL
;
A
#
# COMPACT_ATOMS: atom_id res chain seq x y z
N MET A 1 0.83 23.19 -12.00
CA MET A 1 1.04 23.62 -10.60
C MET A 1 0.52 22.43 -9.81
N ASP A 2 1.40 21.49 -9.48
CA ASP A 2 1.02 20.23 -8.83
C ASP A 2 0.48 20.55 -7.45
N ASN A 3 -0.74 20.09 -7.20
CA ASN A 3 -1.40 20.26 -5.93
C ASN A 3 -0.97 19.10 -5.03
N PRO A 4 -0.26 19.34 -3.92
CA PRO A 4 0.30 18.28 -3.07
C PRO A 4 -0.78 17.33 -2.51
N THR A 5 -2.04 17.77 -2.45
CA THR A 5 -3.16 16.89 -2.05
C THR A 5 -3.56 15.89 -3.14
N ASP A 6 -3.40 16.24 -4.41
CA ASP A 6 -3.63 15.31 -5.52
C ASP A 6 -2.52 14.27 -5.62
N ASP A 7 -1.27 14.66 -5.33
CA ASP A 7 -0.11 13.74 -5.27
C ASP A 7 -0.25 12.70 -4.15
N VAL A 8 -0.73 13.11 -2.99
CA VAL A 8 -0.97 12.20 -1.86
C VAL A 8 -2.13 11.24 -2.16
N ARG A 9 -3.19 11.72 -2.83
CA ARG A 9 -4.29 10.85 -3.28
C ARG A 9 -3.80 9.83 -4.32
N ALA A 10 -2.98 10.26 -5.26
CA ALA A 10 -2.36 9.37 -6.26
C ALA A 10 -1.45 8.32 -5.59
N ALA A 11 -0.67 8.73 -4.58
CA ALA A 11 0.15 7.81 -3.81
C ALA A 11 -0.67 6.76 -3.05
N ALA A 12 -1.81 7.14 -2.48
CA ALA A 12 -2.73 6.17 -1.87
C ALA A 12 -3.28 5.16 -2.89
N VAL A 13 -3.53 5.59 -4.14
CA VAL A 13 -3.91 4.67 -5.23
C VAL A 13 -2.78 3.71 -5.57
N GLU A 14 -1.53 4.20 -5.64
CA GLU A 14 -0.36 3.35 -5.90
C GLU A 14 -0.11 2.33 -4.79
N GLU A 15 -0.30 2.72 -3.53
CA GLU A 15 -0.24 1.81 -2.38
C GLU A 15 -1.16 0.60 -2.56
N PHE A 16 -2.41 0.84 -2.97
CA PHE A 16 -3.35 -0.25 -3.24
C PHE A 16 -2.98 -1.09 -4.47
N ARG A 17 -2.49 -0.45 -5.54
CA ARG A 17 -2.06 -1.14 -6.77
C ARG A 17 -0.94 -2.14 -6.49
N PHE A 18 0.02 -1.77 -5.64
CA PHE A 18 1.09 -2.66 -5.23
C PHE A 18 0.55 -3.96 -4.60
N HIS A 19 -0.33 -3.85 -3.61
CA HIS A 19 -0.89 -5.00 -2.89
C HIS A 19 -1.73 -5.91 -3.79
N VAL A 20 -2.60 -5.32 -4.62
CA VAL A 20 -3.41 -6.07 -5.60
C VAL A 20 -2.52 -6.79 -6.61
N GLY A 21 -1.49 -6.10 -7.12
CA GLY A 21 -0.51 -6.69 -8.03
C GLY A 21 0.21 -7.89 -7.41
N LEU A 22 0.64 -7.78 -6.16
CA LEU A 22 1.30 -8.86 -5.43
C LEU A 22 0.37 -10.07 -5.24
N ALA A 23 -0.90 -9.86 -4.88
CA ALA A 23 -1.88 -10.92 -4.72
C ALA A 23 -2.14 -11.69 -6.02
N ARG A 24 -2.25 -10.96 -7.13
CA ARG A 24 -2.42 -11.55 -8.47
C ARG A 24 -1.18 -12.32 -8.92
N ALA A 25 0.01 -11.77 -8.71
CA ALA A 25 1.27 -12.44 -9.02
C ALA A 25 1.43 -13.75 -8.23
N ALA A 26 0.93 -13.78 -6.99
CA ALA A 26 0.91 -14.98 -6.16
C ALA A 26 -0.19 -16.00 -6.56
N GLY A 27 -1.04 -15.70 -7.55
CA GLY A 27 -2.19 -16.53 -7.92
C GLY A 27 -3.26 -16.64 -6.84
N ASN A 28 -3.26 -15.74 -5.85
CA ASN A 28 -4.17 -15.80 -4.71
C ASN A 28 -5.45 -15.02 -5.00
N THR A 29 -6.43 -15.71 -5.61
CA THR A 29 -7.71 -15.11 -6.03
C THR A 29 -8.51 -14.56 -4.84
N MET A 30 -8.48 -15.24 -3.69
CA MET A 30 -9.19 -14.78 -2.49
C MET A 30 -8.60 -13.47 -1.97
N LEU A 31 -7.27 -13.36 -1.95
CA LEU A 31 -6.59 -12.14 -1.52
C LEU A 31 -6.81 -10.98 -2.51
N ASP A 32 -6.80 -11.25 -3.82
CA ASP A 32 -7.12 -10.24 -4.85
C ASP A 32 -8.53 -9.66 -4.62
N LEU A 33 -9.55 -10.52 -4.47
CA LEU A 33 -10.91 -10.09 -4.19
C LEU A 33 -11.03 -9.30 -2.89
N PHE A 34 -10.35 -9.75 -1.83
CA PHE A 34 -10.37 -9.06 -0.55
C PHE A 34 -9.77 -7.66 -0.65
N LEU A 35 -8.63 -7.52 -1.33
CA LEU A 35 -7.97 -6.23 -1.53
C LEU A 35 -8.82 -5.29 -2.40
N LEU A 36 -9.47 -5.79 -3.46
CA LEU A 36 -10.39 -4.98 -4.26
C LEU A 36 -11.58 -4.45 -3.45
N ILE A 37 -12.12 -5.24 -2.53
CA ILE A 37 -13.17 -4.80 -1.60
C ILE A 37 -12.63 -3.70 -0.68
N LEU A 38 -11.44 -3.88 -0.09
CA LEU A 38 -10.83 -2.88 0.77
C LEU A 38 -10.60 -1.56 0.03
N VAL A 39 -10.08 -1.59 -1.20
CA VAL A 39 -9.90 -0.40 -2.05
C VAL A 39 -11.20 0.38 -2.20
N GLU A 40 -12.29 -0.33 -2.50
CA GLU A 40 -13.59 0.29 -2.71
C GLU A 40 -14.17 0.88 -1.41
N LEU A 41 -13.97 0.21 -0.27
CA LEU A 41 -14.36 0.74 1.03
C LEU A 41 -13.56 1.99 1.41
N PHE A 42 -12.23 1.97 1.21
CA PHE A 42 -11.36 3.11 1.47
C PHE A 42 -11.74 4.31 0.60
N ARG A 43 -11.98 4.09 -0.69
CA ARG A 43 -12.42 5.14 -1.62
C ARG A 43 -13.70 5.83 -1.13
N ARG A 44 -14.68 5.06 -0.66
CA ARG A 44 -15.93 5.58 -0.10
C ARG A 44 -15.71 6.32 1.23
N HIS A 45 -14.87 5.78 2.11
CA HIS A 45 -14.60 6.36 3.42
C HIS A 45 -13.83 7.69 3.31
N LEU A 46 -12.76 7.75 2.52
CA LEU A 46 -11.97 8.97 2.29
C LEU A 46 -12.75 10.06 1.54
N SER A 47 -13.82 9.70 0.83
CA SER A 47 -14.74 10.68 0.24
C SER A 47 -15.71 11.29 1.27
N SER A 48 -15.85 10.65 2.44
CA SER A 48 -16.82 11.01 3.49
C SER A 48 -16.17 11.59 4.75
N THR A 49 -14.87 11.37 4.97
CA THR A 49 -14.17 11.72 6.21
C THR A 49 -13.08 12.76 5.92
N GLU A 50 -13.00 13.83 6.72
CA GLU A 50 -11.88 14.79 6.74
C GLU A 50 -10.65 14.19 7.45
N GLN A 51 -10.20 13.01 7.00
CA GLN A 51 -9.01 12.37 7.54
C GLN A 51 -7.76 13.14 7.12
N ALA A 52 -6.82 13.31 8.05
CA ALA A 52 -5.54 13.94 7.75
C ALA A 52 -4.81 13.11 6.69
N LEU A 53 -4.48 13.75 5.57
CA LEU A 53 -3.73 13.12 4.49
C LEU A 53 -2.29 12.81 4.95
N PRO A 54 -1.71 11.67 4.55
CA PRO A 54 -0.32 11.37 4.85
C PRO A 54 0.62 12.43 4.27
N THR A 55 1.76 12.64 4.91
CA THR A 55 2.75 13.60 4.44
C THR A 55 3.49 13.06 3.20
N TRP A 56 4.16 13.94 2.45
CA TRP A 56 4.99 13.47 1.34
C TRP A 56 6.14 12.54 1.79
N SER A 57 6.71 12.79 2.98
CA SER A 57 7.71 11.89 3.57
C SER A 57 7.15 10.49 3.84
N ASP A 58 5.89 10.41 4.25
CA ASP A 58 5.20 9.15 4.48
C ASP A 58 5.06 8.36 3.16
N VAL A 59 4.61 9.03 2.10
CA VAL A 59 4.51 8.47 0.74
C VAL A 59 5.84 7.89 0.26
N VAL A 60 6.93 8.66 0.39
CA VAL A 60 8.27 8.23 -0.02
C VAL A 60 8.74 7.02 0.80
N ALA A 61 8.48 7.01 2.11
CA ALA A 61 8.86 5.90 2.99
C ALA A 61 8.15 4.59 2.62
N VAL A 62 6.88 4.67 2.20
CA VAL A 62 6.12 3.52 1.69
C VAL A 62 6.66 3.00 0.38
N GLY A 63 6.95 3.88 -0.59
CA GLY A 63 7.56 3.47 -1.86
C GLY A 63 8.89 2.72 -1.65
N HIS A 64 9.74 3.21 -0.75
CA HIS A 64 10.97 2.50 -0.37
C HIS A 64 10.73 1.15 0.33
N ALA A 65 9.62 1.00 1.06
CA ALA A 65 9.26 -0.28 1.66
C ALA A 65 8.88 -1.30 0.58
N HIS A 66 8.07 -0.92 -0.41
CA HIS A 66 7.69 -1.79 -1.53
C HIS A 66 8.89 -2.29 -2.32
N VAL A 67 9.81 -1.40 -2.68
CA VAL A 67 11.03 -1.78 -3.41
C VAL A 67 11.81 -2.84 -2.63
N ARG A 68 12.02 -2.65 -1.33
CA ARG A 68 12.74 -3.62 -0.49
C ARG A 68 12.02 -4.95 -0.31
N ILE A 69 10.70 -4.98 -0.42
CA ILE A 69 9.91 -6.22 -0.44
C ILE A 69 10.16 -6.94 -1.76
N LEU A 70 10.04 -6.25 -2.90
CA LEU A 70 10.28 -6.83 -4.22
C LEU A 70 11.71 -7.34 -4.38
N GLU A 71 12.70 -6.64 -3.85
CA GLU A 71 14.10 -7.09 -3.85
C GLU A 71 14.27 -8.41 -3.09
N ALA A 72 13.64 -8.56 -1.91
CA ALA A 72 13.71 -9.80 -1.15
C ALA A 72 13.02 -10.97 -1.85
N ILE A 73 11.87 -10.70 -2.50
CA ILE A 73 11.17 -11.69 -3.33
C ILE A 73 12.05 -12.09 -4.51
N GLY A 74 12.64 -11.12 -5.22
CA GLY A 74 13.50 -11.35 -6.37
C GLY A 74 14.78 -12.12 -6.04
N SER A 75 15.30 -11.99 -4.80
CA SER A 75 16.42 -12.79 -4.31
C SER A 75 16.03 -14.17 -3.77
N GLY A 76 14.73 -14.49 -3.70
CA GLY A 76 14.22 -15.74 -3.13
C GLY A 76 14.34 -15.84 -1.61
N ASP A 77 14.50 -14.72 -0.90
CA ASP A 77 14.57 -14.70 0.57
C ASP A 77 13.17 -14.50 1.16
N ASP A 78 12.41 -15.60 1.22
CA ASP A 78 11.01 -15.61 1.68
C ASP A 78 10.86 -15.09 3.12
N SER A 79 11.84 -15.37 3.98
CA SER A 79 11.80 -14.95 5.39
C SER A 79 11.95 -13.44 5.50
N LEU A 80 12.89 -12.86 4.75
CA LEU A 80 13.10 -11.43 4.69
C LEU A 80 11.93 -10.71 4.01
N ALA A 81 11.40 -11.26 2.92
CA ALA A 81 10.21 -10.73 2.25
C ALA A 81 9.03 -10.66 3.23
N ARG A 82 8.74 -11.75 3.95
CA ARG A 82 7.65 -11.80 4.93
C ARG A 82 7.85 -10.83 6.10
N CYS A 83 9.08 -10.73 6.61
CA CYS A 83 9.43 -9.79 7.68
C CYS A 83 9.18 -8.34 7.24
N ARG A 84 9.64 -7.98 6.03
CA ARG A 84 9.46 -6.63 5.47
C ARG A 84 8.00 -6.31 5.19
N THR A 85 7.24 -7.26 4.65
CA THR A 85 5.80 -7.09 4.41
C THR A 85 5.05 -6.86 5.72
N ARG A 86 5.33 -7.62 6.79
CA ARG A 86 4.70 -7.39 8.10
C ARG A 86 5.01 -6.00 8.65
N ARG A 87 6.29 -5.60 8.62
CA ARG A 87 6.70 -4.27 9.08
C ARG A 87 6.06 -3.14 8.27
N HIS A 88 5.88 -3.34 6.97
CA HIS A 88 5.19 -2.37 6.11
C HIS A 88 3.71 -2.24 6.49
N LEU A 89 3.01 -3.36 6.67
CA LEU A 89 1.60 -3.36 7.08
C LEU A 89 1.41 -2.74 8.47
N ASP A 90 2.31 -3.00 9.42
CA ASP A 90 2.26 -2.39 10.76
C ASP A 90 2.43 -0.86 10.68
N ALA A 91 3.31 -0.37 9.80
CA ALA A 91 3.48 1.06 9.58
C ALA A 91 2.27 1.67 8.85
N ALA A 92 1.75 1.00 7.82
CA ALA A 92 0.57 1.47 7.08
C ALA A 92 -0.70 1.50 7.96
N ALA A 93 -0.85 0.55 8.89
CA ALA A 93 -1.98 0.54 9.83
C ALA A 93 -2.08 1.81 10.67
N SER A 94 -0.93 2.44 11.01
CA SER A 94 -0.90 3.72 11.74
C SER A 94 -1.38 4.93 10.93
N TRP A 95 -1.56 4.80 9.62
CA TRP A 95 -2.16 5.85 8.78
C TRP A 95 -3.68 5.74 8.71
N TRP A 96 -4.23 4.58 9.08
CA TRP A 96 -5.65 4.26 8.89
C TRP A 96 -6.43 4.16 10.22
N LEU A 97 -5.73 4.17 11.37
CA LEU A 97 -6.29 4.24 12.73
C LEU A 97 -6.19 5.67 13.28
#